data_AF-A0A5Q0HCZ1-F1
#
_entry.id   AF-A0A5Q0HCZ1-F1
#
_cell.length_a   1.000
_cell.length_b   1.000
_cell.length_c   1.000
_cell.angle_alpha   90.00
_cell.angle_beta   90.00
_cell.angle_gamma   90.00
#
_symmetry.space_group_name_H-M   'P 1'
#
loop_
_entity.id
_entity.type
_entity.pdbx_description
1 polymer ?
#
loop_
_entity_poly.entity_id
_entity_poly.type
_entity_poly.pdbx_seq_one_letter_code
_entity_poly.pdbx_strand_id
1 'polypeptide(L)'
;MGGLPSCRELCATEHRGRPAPLRAVRARSCHPRPAAADCCQAGRTAGRRVPTVGRSLRGEGNTLRYRGFEAPEPPGSAELLDEVRAAEAGARAGGRAPLEPRGGSAEELLARFEAVIDADEKIEPRDWMPEDYRRALVRQMSQHAHSEVVGMQPEANWLTRAPSLARKSILLAKVQDEAGHGLYLYSAVETLGVDREELFRALHEGRQKYLSFINYPTPTWADAGALAWLTDGAAIVNQVPLCRSSYGPYARAMVRVCKEESFHHRQGFAALWVLTRGSAAQRRMAQEAVDRWWWPALAMFGPPHAQSTHSERSMRWRIKRHTNDELRQRFVDVCVPQAEALGVTLPDPALRWNAGRGHHDFTPPDFEELRRVVAGDGPCNRQRVAHRRRAHEDGAWVREAAAAYAAKHREEEQW
;
A
#
# COMPACT_ATOMS: atom_id res chain seq x y z
N MET A 1 45.64 -17.72 35.41
CA MET A 1 44.41 -17.07 35.93
C MET A 1 43.83 -16.25 34.78
N GLY A 2 42.62 -16.45 34.26
CA GLY A 2 41.54 -17.40 34.54
C GLY A 2 40.66 -17.50 33.28
N GLY A 3 40.13 -18.69 33.00
CA GLY A 3 39.36 -19.00 31.80
C GLY A 3 37.93 -18.45 31.82
N LEU A 4 37.37 -18.28 30.61
CA LEU A 4 35.97 -17.93 30.38
C LEU A 4 35.05 -19.11 30.74
N PRO A 5 33.93 -18.89 31.45
CA PRO A 5 33.04 -19.97 31.86
C PRO A 5 32.08 -20.42 30.75
N SER A 6 31.76 -21.71 30.78
CA SER A 6 30.86 -22.41 29.85
C SER A 6 29.37 -22.18 30.17
N CYS A 7 28.51 -22.40 29.17
CA CYS A 7 27.04 -22.26 29.17
C CYS A 7 26.24 -23.14 30.16
N ARG A 8 26.80 -23.54 31.31
CA ARG A 8 26.08 -24.34 32.32
C ARG A 8 25.99 -23.71 33.72
N GLU A 9 26.41 -22.46 33.90
CA GLU A 9 26.44 -21.81 35.24
C GLU A 9 25.60 -20.52 35.36
N LEU A 10 24.57 -20.32 34.54
CA LEU A 10 23.57 -19.24 34.74
C LEU A 10 22.16 -19.74 35.11
N CYS A 11 22.03 -21.02 35.48
CA CYS A 11 20.77 -21.61 35.94
C CYS A 11 20.86 -22.07 37.40
N ALA A 12 21.03 -21.16 38.35
CA ALA A 12 20.65 -21.38 39.76
C ALA A 12 20.83 -20.10 40.58
N THR A 13 19.78 -19.28 40.68
CA THR A 13 19.36 -18.50 41.87
C THR A 13 18.40 -17.40 41.42
N GLU A 14 17.09 -17.65 41.52
CA GLU A 14 16.05 -16.63 41.80
C GLU A 14 14.67 -17.31 41.85
N HIS A 15 14.35 -17.88 43.01
CA HIS A 15 13.00 -18.29 43.35
C HIS A 15 12.66 -17.69 44.71
N ARG A 16 12.00 -16.52 44.70
CA ARG A 16 11.15 -15.99 45.77
C ARG A 16 10.40 -14.75 45.25
N GLY A 17 9.09 -14.90 45.00
CA GLY A 17 8.20 -13.79 44.66
C GLY A 17 7.12 -14.13 43.64
N ARG A 18 6.23 -15.08 43.93
CA ARG A 18 4.97 -15.26 43.17
C ARG A 18 3.98 -14.17 43.60
N PRO A 19 3.33 -13.41 42.70
CA PRO A 19 2.17 -12.60 43.07
C PRO A 19 0.96 -13.52 43.33
N ALA A 20 0.16 -13.16 44.34
CA ALA A 20 -1.02 -13.90 44.78
C ALA A 20 -2.12 -13.98 43.71
N PRO A 21 -2.94 -15.05 43.66
CA PRO A 21 -4.04 -15.16 42.71
C PRO A 21 -5.15 -14.16 43.04
N LEU A 22 -5.65 -13.48 42.00
CA LEU A 22 -6.84 -12.63 42.06
C LEU A 22 -8.05 -13.45 42.56
N ARG A 23 -8.72 -12.96 43.61
CA ARG A 23 -9.96 -13.54 44.14
C ARG A 23 -11.06 -13.47 43.08
N ALA A 24 -11.64 -14.63 42.78
CA ALA A 24 -12.85 -14.74 41.97
C ALA A 24 -14.04 -14.04 42.66
N VAL A 25 -14.68 -13.11 41.94
CA VAL A 25 -15.98 -12.56 42.32
C VAL A 25 -17.03 -13.62 41.97
N ARG A 26 -17.78 -14.09 42.99
CA ARG A 26 -18.88 -15.05 42.82
C ARG A 26 -20.00 -14.43 41.99
N ALA A 27 -20.28 -14.98 40.81
CA ALA A 27 -21.51 -14.74 40.09
C ALA A 27 -22.68 -15.33 40.89
N ARG A 28 -23.70 -14.51 41.20
CA ARG A 28 -24.97 -15.01 41.75
C ARG A 28 -25.78 -15.62 40.60
N SER A 29 -26.25 -16.83 40.84
CA SER A 29 -27.14 -17.60 39.96
C SER A 29 -28.51 -16.95 39.84
N CYS A 30 -28.98 -16.73 38.61
CA CYS A 30 -30.40 -16.52 38.32
C CYS A 30 -30.92 -17.72 37.53
N HIS A 31 -31.87 -18.45 38.12
CA HIS A 31 -32.65 -19.49 37.44
C HIS A 31 -33.84 -18.90 36.67
N PRO A 32 -34.37 -19.62 35.65
CA PRO A 32 -35.26 -19.06 34.63
C PRO A 32 -36.74 -19.28 34.96
N ARG A 33 -37.64 -18.44 34.40
CA ARG A 33 -39.08 -18.72 34.23
C ARG A 33 -39.74 -17.71 33.27
N PRO A 34 -40.93 -17.99 32.70
CA PRO A 34 -41.09 -18.28 31.27
C PRO A 34 -41.93 -17.23 30.50
N ALA A 35 -42.04 -17.47 29.19
CA ALA A 35 -42.75 -16.66 28.21
C ALA A 35 -44.24 -16.43 28.51
N ALA A 36 -44.75 -15.26 28.10
CA ALA A 36 -46.14 -15.04 27.77
C ALA A 36 -46.25 -14.08 26.59
N ALA A 37 -46.97 -14.54 25.57
CA ALA A 37 -47.45 -13.81 24.42
C ALA A 37 -48.55 -12.80 24.83
N ASP A 38 -48.97 -12.01 23.85
CA ASP A 38 -50.13 -11.09 23.83
C ASP A 38 -49.92 -9.69 24.43
N CYS A 39 -49.54 -8.76 23.54
CA CYS A 39 -50.38 -7.59 23.29
C CYS A 39 -50.07 -6.98 21.90
N CYS A 40 -50.72 -7.50 20.85
CA CYS A 40 -51.17 -6.65 19.75
C CYS A 40 -52.27 -5.73 20.33
N GLN A 41 -52.47 -4.46 19.96
CA GLN A 41 -52.71 -3.97 18.61
C GLN A 41 -52.83 -2.42 18.62
N ALA A 42 -52.56 -1.84 17.45
CA ALA A 42 -53.13 -0.60 16.89
C ALA A 42 -52.64 0.78 17.39
N GLY A 43 -52.03 1.52 16.46
CA GLY A 43 -51.84 2.97 16.55
C GLY A 43 -51.02 3.54 15.40
N ARG A 44 -51.65 3.69 14.22
CA ARG A 44 -51.08 4.49 13.12
C ARG A 44 -51.08 5.97 13.54
N THR A 45 -49.94 6.62 13.62
CA THR A 45 -49.84 8.08 13.42
C THR A 45 -48.52 8.48 12.77
N ALA A 46 -48.69 9.28 11.72
CA ALA A 46 -47.76 10.05 10.92
C ALA A 46 -46.38 10.42 11.52
N GLY A 47 -45.34 10.10 10.75
CA GLY A 47 -44.44 11.12 10.21
C GLY A 47 -43.56 11.89 11.19
N ARG A 48 -42.46 11.29 11.64
CA ARG A 48 -41.21 12.02 11.88
C ARG A 48 -40.04 11.19 11.38
N ARG A 49 -39.47 11.59 10.24
CA ARG A 49 -38.21 11.05 9.71
C ARG A 49 -37.11 11.32 10.75
N VAL A 50 -36.50 10.26 11.26
CA VAL A 50 -35.16 10.33 11.84
C VAL A 50 -34.22 10.81 10.72
N PRO A 51 -33.41 11.87 10.88
CA PRO A 51 -32.49 12.27 9.84
C PRO A 51 -31.45 11.18 9.68
N THR A 52 -31.51 10.48 8.56
CA THR A 52 -30.39 9.69 8.04
C THR A 52 -29.22 10.64 7.85
N VAL A 53 -28.13 10.44 8.60
CA VAL A 53 -26.81 10.98 8.26
C VAL A 53 -26.28 10.16 7.08
N GLY A 54 -26.93 10.37 5.94
CA GLY A 54 -26.61 9.79 4.64
C GLY A 54 -26.47 10.95 3.68
N ARG A 55 -25.43 11.77 3.85
CA ARG A 55 -24.99 12.68 2.81
C ARG A 55 -23.64 12.19 2.31
N SER A 56 -23.74 11.42 1.23
CA SER A 56 -22.71 11.20 0.21
C SER A 56 -21.56 12.21 0.27
N LEU A 57 -20.37 11.74 0.67
CA LEU A 57 -19.09 12.37 0.35
C LEU A 57 -18.78 12.17 -1.16
N ARG A 58 -19.69 12.59 -2.02
CA ARG A 58 -19.40 12.82 -3.45
C ARG A 58 -19.48 14.32 -3.66
N GLY A 59 -18.40 14.99 -3.27
CA GLY A 59 -18.09 16.32 -3.76
C GLY A 59 -17.06 16.16 -4.86
N GLU A 60 -17.35 16.68 -6.04
CA GLU A 60 -16.29 17.06 -6.97
C GLU A 60 -15.39 18.07 -6.23
N GLY A 61 -14.15 17.67 -5.93
CA GLY A 61 -13.21 18.43 -5.10
C GLY A 61 -12.92 17.75 -3.77
N ASN A 62 -11.80 17.02 -3.73
CA ASN A 62 -11.35 16.22 -2.59
C ASN A 62 -10.68 17.09 -1.49
N THR A 63 -11.32 18.18 -1.08
CA THR A 63 -10.78 19.11 -0.06
C THR A 63 -11.63 19.11 1.21
N LEU A 64 -11.16 18.39 2.23
CA LEU A 64 -11.48 18.68 3.62
C LEU A 64 -10.99 20.09 3.94
N ARG A 65 -11.90 21.08 3.88
CA ARG A 65 -11.58 22.49 4.13
C ARG A 65 -11.32 22.74 5.62
N TYR A 66 -10.05 22.74 6.01
CA TYR A 66 -9.62 23.25 7.31
C TYR A 66 -9.59 24.79 7.25
N ARG A 67 -10.38 25.47 8.07
CA ARG A 67 -10.37 26.95 8.13
C ARG A 67 -8.98 27.43 8.54
N GLY A 68 -8.25 28.04 7.61
CA GLY A 68 -7.13 28.95 7.90
C GLY A 68 -5.74 28.57 7.39
N PHE A 69 -5.52 27.39 6.79
CA PHE A 69 -4.19 27.05 6.24
C PHE A 69 -4.31 25.97 5.15
N GLU A 70 -4.81 26.36 3.97
CA GLU A 70 -4.84 25.47 2.81
C GLU A 70 -3.43 25.43 2.20
N ALA A 71 -2.82 24.25 2.21
CA ALA A 71 -1.55 24.06 1.51
C ALA A 71 -1.81 24.18 0.00
N PRO A 72 -0.88 24.78 -0.77
CA PRO A 72 -0.98 24.76 -2.22
C PRO A 72 -0.92 23.32 -2.73
N GLU A 73 -1.40 23.12 -3.96
CA GLU A 73 -1.19 21.85 -4.64
C GLU A 73 0.32 21.62 -4.86
N PRO A 74 0.84 20.40 -4.63
CA PRO A 74 2.24 20.11 -4.88
C PRO A 74 2.57 20.40 -6.36
N PRO A 75 3.61 21.19 -6.66
CA PRO A 75 4.05 21.41 -8.05
C PRO A 75 4.18 20.09 -8.84
N GLY A 76 3.66 20.06 -10.07
CA GLY A 76 3.70 18.89 -10.96
C GLY A 76 2.68 17.78 -10.68
N SER A 77 1.87 17.85 -9.61
CA SER A 77 0.92 16.76 -9.29
C SER A 77 -0.25 16.63 -10.27
N ALA A 78 -0.63 17.71 -10.96
CA ALA A 78 -1.74 17.72 -11.92
C ALA A 78 -1.43 16.88 -13.17
N GLU A 79 -0.20 16.96 -13.68
CA GLU A 79 0.25 16.26 -14.89
C GLU A 79 0.15 14.73 -14.73
N LEU A 80 0.51 14.21 -13.55
CA LEU A 80 0.38 12.79 -13.22
C LEU A 80 -1.09 12.33 -13.23
N LEU A 81 -2.01 13.16 -12.74
CA LEU A 81 -3.45 12.85 -12.76
C LEU A 81 -4.03 12.87 -14.18
N ASP A 82 -3.54 13.77 -15.04
CA ASP A 82 -3.95 13.83 -16.44
C ASP A 82 -3.51 12.58 -17.20
N GLU A 83 -2.32 12.03 -16.92
CA GLU A 83 -1.88 10.74 -17.44
C GLU A 83 -2.80 9.58 -17.04
N VAL A 84 -3.27 9.56 -15.78
CA VAL A 84 -4.23 8.55 -15.31
C VAL A 84 -5.56 8.67 -16.05
N ARG A 85 -6.07 9.89 -16.25
CA ARG A 85 -7.31 10.14 -17.01
C ARG A 85 -7.16 9.70 -18.46
N ALA A 86 -6.03 9.99 -19.09
CA ALA A 86 -5.73 9.56 -20.45
C ALA A 86 -5.66 8.02 -20.56
N ALA A 87 -5.06 7.35 -19.57
CA ALA A 87 -5.02 5.89 -19.52
C ALA A 87 -6.41 5.27 -19.33
N GLU A 88 -7.26 5.85 -18.47
CA GLU A 88 -8.64 5.40 -18.28
C GLU A 88 -9.47 5.54 -19.57
N ALA A 89 -9.33 6.66 -20.28
CA ALA A 89 -10.03 6.87 -21.55
C ALA A 89 -9.63 5.81 -22.60
N GLY A 90 -8.34 5.51 -22.70
CA GLY A 90 -7.82 4.47 -23.60
C GLY A 90 -8.31 3.07 -23.23
N ALA A 91 -8.43 2.73 -21.95
CA ALA A 91 -8.88 1.41 -21.49
C ALA A 91 -10.34 1.09 -21.82
N ARG A 92 -11.17 2.10 -22.14
CA ARG A 92 -12.58 1.92 -22.54
C ARG A 92 -12.75 1.71 -24.04
N ALA A 93 -11.71 1.95 -24.84
CA ALA A 93 -11.75 1.86 -26.29
C ALA A 93 -11.20 0.50 -26.75
N GLY A 94 -12.08 -0.47 -26.97
CA GLY A 94 -11.75 -1.69 -27.71
C GLY A 94 -12.02 -2.99 -26.95
N GLY A 95 -12.96 -3.78 -27.48
CA GLY A 95 -13.07 -5.19 -27.16
C GLY A 95 -12.48 -5.99 -28.33
N ARG A 96 -11.52 -6.86 -28.04
CA ARG A 96 -11.01 -7.85 -29.01
C ARG A 96 -11.58 -9.22 -28.69
N ALA A 97 -11.59 -10.11 -29.69
CA ALA A 97 -11.93 -11.51 -29.45
C ALA A 97 -10.86 -12.17 -28.53
N PRO A 98 -11.25 -13.06 -27.60
CA PRO A 98 -10.30 -13.72 -26.70
C PRO A 98 -9.22 -14.48 -27.47
N LEU A 99 -7.99 -14.50 -26.93
CA LEU A 99 -6.96 -15.44 -27.38
C LEU A 99 -7.32 -16.83 -26.88
N GLU A 100 -8.04 -17.59 -27.69
CA GLU A 100 -8.41 -18.95 -27.34
C GLU A 100 -7.16 -19.81 -27.02
N PRO A 101 -7.17 -20.55 -25.90
CA PRO A 101 -6.06 -21.42 -25.50
C PRO A 101 -5.98 -22.73 -26.30
N ARG A 102 -6.84 -22.90 -27.31
CA ARG A 102 -6.93 -24.09 -28.15
C ARG A 102 -6.76 -23.71 -29.62
N GLY A 103 -6.03 -24.55 -30.36
CA GLY A 103 -5.74 -24.36 -31.78
C GLY A 103 -4.39 -23.68 -32.02
N GLY A 104 -3.46 -24.45 -32.60
CA GLY A 104 -2.09 -24.03 -32.91
C GLY A 104 -1.01 -24.64 -32.01
N SER A 105 0.22 -24.61 -32.49
CA SER A 105 1.47 -24.90 -31.77
C SER A 105 1.77 -23.84 -30.71
N ALA A 106 2.72 -24.12 -29.81
CA ALA A 106 3.14 -23.17 -28.78
C ALA A 106 3.72 -21.88 -29.40
N GLU A 107 4.42 -22.00 -30.52
CA GLU A 107 4.99 -20.89 -31.29
C GLU A 107 3.90 -20.00 -31.88
N GLU A 108 2.82 -20.58 -32.44
CA GLU A 108 1.70 -19.82 -32.99
C GLU A 108 0.92 -19.07 -31.91
N LEU A 109 0.71 -19.70 -30.74
CA LEU A 109 0.08 -19.03 -29.60
C LEU A 109 0.94 -17.87 -29.07
N LEU A 110 2.26 -18.08 -28.99
CA LEU A 110 3.20 -17.02 -28.60
C LEU A 110 3.17 -15.86 -29.61
N ALA A 111 3.22 -16.14 -30.91
CA ALA A 111 3.18 -15.10 -31.94
C ALA A 111 1.87 -14.28 -31.88
N ARG A 112 0.72 -14.93 -31.65
CA ARG A 112 -0.56 -14.25 -31.45
C ARG A 112 -0.56 -13.37 -30.21
N PHE A 113 0.01 -13.85 -29.10
CA PHE A 113 0.17 -13.07 -27.89
C PHE A 113 1.08 -11.86 -28.12
N GLU A 114 2.21 -12.03 -28.79
CA GLU A 114 3.15 -10.93 -29.08
C GLU A 114 2.53 -9.89 -30.01
N ALA A 115 1.75 -10.28 -31.00
CA ALA A 115 1.01 -9.35 -31.86
C ALA A 115 0.03 -8.46 -31.05
N VAL A 116 -0.62 -9.01 -30.04
CA VAL A 116 -1.54 -8.27 -29.14
C VAL A 116 -0.75 -7.29 -28.28
N ILE A 117 0.36 -7.75 -27.70
CA ILE A 117 1.26 -6.87 -26.96
C ILE A 117 1.73 -5.74 -27.86
N ASP A 118 2.15 -6.02 -29.09
CA ASP A 118 2.68 -5.04 -30.05
C ASP A 118 1.64 -4.01 -30.49
N ALA A 119 0.39 -4.42 -30.65
CA ALA A 119 -0.77 -3.56 -30.91
C ALA A 119 -1.19 -2.69 -29.70
N ASP A 120 -0.52 -2.84 -28.54
CA ASP A 120 -0.87 -2.18 -27.26
C ASP A 120 -2.27 -2.55 -26.73
N GLU A 121 -2.77 -3.70 -27.17
CA GLU A 121 -4.02 -4.27 -26.71
C GLU A 121 -3.85 -4.97 -25.36
N LYS A 122 -4.97 -5.17 -24.64
CA LYS A 122 -4.96 -5.77 -23.31
C LYS A 122 -5.11 -7.28 -23.38
N ILE A 123 -4.33 -7.95 -22.53
CA ILE A 123 -4.49 -9.35 -22.16
C ILE A 123 -5.51 -9.43 -21.02
N GLU A 124 -6.53 -10.27 -21.19
CA GLU A 124 -7.62 -10.50 -20.25
C GLU A 124 -7.54 -11.90 -19.62
N PRO A 125 -8.25 -12.18 -18.51
CA PRO A 125 -8.11 -13.44 -17.77
C PRO A 125 -8.38 -14.72 -18.57
N ARG A 126 -9.23 -14.65 -19.60
CA ARG A 126 -9.58 -15.78 -20.46
C ARG A 126 -8.61 -15.98 -21.61
N ASP A 127 -7.74 -15.02 -21.87
CA ASP A 127 -6.75 -15.11 -22.94
C ASP A 127 -5.68 -16.14 -22.57
N TRP A 128 -5.24 -16.88 -23.59
CA TRP A 128 -3.96 -17.55 -23.52
C TRP A 128 -2.84 -16.53 -23.30
N MET A 129 -1.91 -16.86 -22.42
CA MET A 129 -0.73 -16.07 -22.14
C MET A 129 0.45 -16.99 -21.81
N PRO A 130 1.70 -16.61 -22.14
CA PRO A 130 2.87 -17.38 -21.75
C PRO A 130 2.93 -17.57 -20.23
N GLU A 131 3.35 -18.74 -19.78
CA GLU A 131 3.43 -19.03 -18.35
C GLU A 131 4.45 -18.11 -17.64
N ASP A 132 5.54 -17.76 -18.32
CA ASP A 132 6.48 -16.77 -17.81
C ASP A 132 5.87 -15.36 -17.64
N TYR A 133 4.91 -14.98 -18.48
CA TYR A 133 4.17 -13.73 -18.37
C TYR A 133 3.25 -13.77 -17.14
N ARG A 134 2.51 -14.87 -16.98
CA ARG A 134 1.67 -15.13 -15.80
C ARG A 134 2.49 -15.06 -14.51
N ARG A 135 3.62 -15.77 -14.43
CA ARG A 135 4.51 -15.75 -13.25
C ARG A 135 5.06 -14.36 -12.95
N ALA A 136 5.47 -13.61 -13.97
CA ALA A 136 5.97 -12.25 -13.80
C ALA A 136 4.90 -11.32 -13.21
N LEU A 137 3.67 -11.41 -13.72
CA LEU A 137 2.53 -10.66 -13.19
C LEU A 137 2.15 -11.08 -11.77
N VAL A 138 2.02 -12.38 -11.50
CA VAL A 138 1.74 -12.87 -10.14
C VAL A 138 2.78 -12.35 -9.16
N ARG A 139 4.06 -12.43 -9.49
CA ARG A 139 5.15 -11.89 -8.65
C ARG A 139 4.99 -10.39 -8.41
N GLN A 140 4.83 -9.59 -9.47
CA GLN A 140 4.78 -8.14 -9.35
C GLN A 140 3.50 -7.65 -8.64
N MET A 141 2.34 -8.16 -9.03
CA MET A 141 1.06 -7.73 -8.50
C MET A 141 0.84 -8.20 -7.06
N SER A 142 1.32 -9.40 -6.69
CA SER A 142 1.27 -9.84 -5.29
C SER A 142 2.16 -8.99 -4.40
N GLN A 143 3.38 -8.68 -4.85
CA GLN A 143 4.28 -7.77 -4.12
C GLN A 143 3.66 -6.37 -3.97
N HIS A 144 2.93 -5.89 -4.98
CA HIS A 144 2.16 -4.66 -4.89
C HIS A 144 1.06 -4.77 -3.82
N ALA A 145 0.21 -5.80 -3.88
CA ALA A 145 -0.85 -6.03 -2.90
C ALA A 145 -0.34 -6.20 -1.46
N HIS A 146 0.82 -6.84 -1.29
CA HIS A 146 1.50 -6.95 0.00
C HIS A 146 1.98 -5.60 0.50
N SER A 147 2.45 -4.74 -0.41
CA SER A 147 2.92 -3.40 -0.06
C SER A 147 1.79 -2.55 0.51
N GLU A 148 0.59 -2.63 -0.04
CA GLU A 148 -0.58 -1.96 0.55
C GLU A 148 -0.85 -2.44 1.97
N VAL A 149 -0.94 -3.75 2.18
CA VAL A 149 -1.30 -4.32 3.48
C VAL A 149 -0.24 -4.10 4.55
N VAL A 150 1.05 -4.17 4.19
CA VAL A 150 2.15 -3.96 5.14
C VAL A 150 2.43 -2.47 5.32
N GLY A 151 2.18 -1.65 4.30
CA GLY A 151 2.32 -0.19 4.29
C GLY A 151 1.42 0.52 5.31
N MET A 152 0.26 -0.07 5.61
CA MET A 152 -0.61 0.40 6.69
C MET A 152 0.10 0.49 8.05
N GLN A 153 1.12 -0.34 8.32
CA GLN A 153 1.74 -0.43 9.64
C GLN A 153 2.55 0.82 10.06
N PRO A 154 3.52 1.33 9.28
CA PRO A 154 4.25 2.55 9.64
C PRO A 154 3.35 3.79 9.79
N GLU A 155 2.24 3.84 9.05
CA GLU A 155 1.25 4.92 9.15
C GLU A 155 0.31 4.76 10.36
N ALA A 156 -0.21 3.54 10.57
CA ALA A 156 -1.06 3.21 11.69
C ALA A 156 -0.41 3.50 13.05
N ASN A 157 0.94 3.45 13.11
CA ASN A 157 1.73 3.86 14.25
C ASN A 157 1.36 5.29 14.76
N TRP A 158 0.94 6.18 13.87
CA TRP A 158 0.56 7.56 14.21
C TRP A 158 -0.95 7.79 14.38
N LEU A 159 -1.79 6.79 14.09
CA LEU A 159 -3.25 6.94 14.22
C LEU A 159 -3.68 7.38 15.61
N THR A 160 -3.10 6.84 16.68
CA THR A 160 -3.47 7.21 18.05
C THR A 160 -2.87 8.55 18.51
N ARG A 161 -1.79 9.01 17.85
CA ARG A 161 -0.93 10.12 18.30
C ARG A 161 -0.89 11.32 17.33
N ALA A 162 -1.67 11.30 16.25
CA ALA A 162 -1.77 12.42 15.33
C ALA A 162 -2.11 13.73 16.09
N PRO A 163 -1.45 14.86 15.76
CA PRO A 163 -1.44 16.07 16.58
C PRO A 163 -2.74 16.87 16.54
N SER A 164 -3.69 16.49 15.69
CA SER A 164 -5.02 17.08 15.64
C SER A 164 -6.05 16.07 15.15
N LEU A 165 -7.33 16.29 15.49
CA LEU A 165 -8.43 15.47 14.99
C LEU A 165 -8.53 15.52 13.47
N ALA A 166 -8.27 16.68 12.85
CA ALA A 166 -8.27 16.82 11.40
C ALA A 166 -7.22 15.91 10.75
N ARG A 167 -5.97 15.92 11.26
CA ARG A 167 -4.90 15.04 10.75
C ARG A 167 -5.15 13.58 11.06
N LYS A 168 -5.74 13.27 12.22
CA LYS A 168 -6.18 11.91 12.59
C LYS A 168 -7.21 11.37 11.62
N SER A 169 -8.24 12.16 11.28
CA SER A 169 -9.28 11.76 10.31
C SER A 169 -8.72 11.54 8.91
N ILE A 170 -7.80 12.39 8.45
CA ILE A 170 -7.14 12.23 7.15
C ILE A 170 -6.30 10.95 7.12
N LEU A 171 -5.50 10.70 8.17
CA LEU A 171 -4.67 9.49 8.25
C LEU A 171 -5.53 8.22 8.34
N LEU A 172 -6.67 8.25 9.04
CA LEU A 172 -7.63 7.15 9.05
C LEU A 172 -8.18 6.85 7.66
N ALA A 173 -8.55 7.88 6.91
CA ALA A 173 -9.03 7.72 5.53
C ALA A 173 -7.94 7.12 4.62
N LYS A 174 -6.70 7.60 4.73
CA LYS A 174 -5.56 7.04 3.97
C LYS A 174 -5.33 5.57 4.26
N VAL A 175 -5.19 5.19 5.54
CA VAL A 175 -4.98 3.78 5.94
C VAL A 175 -6.16 2.89 5.55
N GLN A 176 -7.38 3.44 5.52
CA GLN A 176 -8.55 2.73 5.00
C GLN A 176 -8.47 2.50 3.49
N ASP A 177 -8.05 3.50 2.71
CA ASP A 177 -7.86 3.38 1.27
C ASP A 177 -6.80 2.31 0.93
N GLU A 178 -5.67 2.29 1.63
CA GLU A 178 -4.62 1.26 1.45
C GLU A 178 -5.18 -0.16 1.63
N ALA A 179 -6.06 -0.38 2.61
CA ALA A 179 -6.74 -1.67 2.77
C ALA A 179 -7.60 -2.00 1.54
N GLY A 180 -8.31 -1.02 0.99
CA GLY A 180 -9.10 -1.14 -0.24
C GLY A 180 -8.24 -1.41 -1.48
N HIS A 181 -7.10 -0.73 -1.61
CA HIS A 181 -6.13 -0.92 -2.68
C HIS A 181 -5.56 -2.34 -2.67
N GLY A 182 -5.20 -2.82 -1.49
CA GLY A 182 -4.80 -4.22 -1.29
C GLY A 182 -5.87 -5.19 -1.79
N LEU A 183 -7.16 -4.96 -1.48
CA LEU A 183 -8.26 -5.80 -1.96
C LEU A 183 -8.40 -5.76 -3.49
N TYR A 184 -8.32 -4.59 -4.13
CA TYR A 184 -8.36 -4.47 -5.59
C TYR A 184 -7.22 -5.25 -6.25
N LEU A 185 -6.02 -5.13 -5.69
CA LEU A 185 -4.83 -5.79 -6.21
C LEU A 185 -4.89 -7.31 -6.03
N TYR A 186 -5.24 -7.82 -4.84
CA TYR A 186 -5.42 -9.27 -4.66
C TYR A 186 -6.46 -9.81 -5.63
N SER A 187 -7.61 -9.13 -5.76
CA SER A 187 -8.66 -9.54 -6.71
C SER A 187 -8.13 -9.59 -8.15
N ALA A 188 -7.29 -8.64 -8.54
CA ALA A 188 -6.66 -8.63 -9.86
C ALA A 188 -5.65 -9.78 -10.02
N VAL A 189 -4.88 -10.13 -8.98
CA VAL A 189 -3.93 -11.25 -9.04
C VAL A 189 -4.66 -12.59 -9.13
N GLU A 190 -5.78 -12.75 -8.43
CA GLU A 190 -6.57 -13.99 -8.44
C GLU A 190 -7.10 -14.34 -9.84
N THR A 191 -7.28 -13.35 -10.72
CA THR A 191 -7.62 -13.60 -12.13
C THR A 191 -6.54 -14.34 -12.92
N LEU A 192 -5.33 -14.47 -12.37
CA LEU A 192 -4.24 -15.28 -12.93
C LEU A 192 -4.24 -16.72 -12.41
N GLY A 193 -5.21 -17.11 -11.56
CA GLY A 193 -5.39 -18.48 -11.07
C GLY A 193 -4.61 -18.81 -9.79
N VAL A 194 -4.17 -17.81 -9.05
CA VAL A 194 -3.57 -17.98 -7.71
C VAL A 194 -4.57 -17.59 -6.63
N ASP A 195 -4.47 -18.21 -5.46
CA ASP A 195 -5.35 -17.92 -4.33
C ASP A 195 -4.72 -16.91 -3.36
N ARG A 196 -5.51 -15.95 -2.87
CA ARG A 196 -5.04 -14.91 -1.94
C ARG A 196 -4.48 -15.46 -0.63
N GLU A 197 -5.01 -16.54 -0.10
CA GLU A 197 -4.50 -17.19 1.12
C GLU A 197 -3.09 -17.72 0.88
N GLU A 198 -2.82 -18.30 -0.29
CA GLU A 198 -1.48 -18.75 -0.67
C GLU A 198 -0.48 -17.60 -0.78
N LEU A 199 -0.91 -16.46 -1.32
CA LEU A 199 -0.11 -15.24 -1.38
C LEU A 199 0.19 -14.71 0.03
N PHE A 200 -0.80 -14.69 0.93
CA PHE A 200 -0.55 -14.30 2.33
C PHE A 200 0.41 -15.25 3.04
N ARG A 201 0.29 -16.55 2.84
CA ARG A 201 1.23 -17.53 3.37
C ARG A 201 2.64 -17.31 2.82
N ALA A 202 2.77 -17.05 1.51
CA ALA A 202 4.06 -16.72 0.90
C ALA A 202 4.68 -15.43 1.47
N LEU A 203 3.86 -14.39 1.73
CA LEU A 203 4.29 -13.18 2.44
C LEU A 203 4.76 -13.51 3.86
N HIS A 204 3.96 -14.25 4.63
CA HIS A 204 4.31 -14.62 6.00
C HIS A 204 5.61 -15.40 6.04
N GLU A 205 5.82 -16.36 5.15
CA GLU A 205 7.04 -17.19 5.05
C GLU A 205 8.24 -16.44 4.46
N GLY A 206 8.06 -15.19 4.00
CA GLY A 206 9.13 -14.38 3.40
C GLY A 206 9.50 -14.80 1.96
N ARG A 207 8.71 -15.68 1.33
CA ARG A 207 8.86 -16.11 -0.08
C ARG A 207 8.40 -15.04 -1.06
N GLN A 208 7.50 -14.14 -0.64
CA GLN A 208 7.11 -12.95 -1.40
C GLN A 208 7.49 -11.68 -0.63
N LYS A 209 7.74 -10.61 -1.39
CA LYS A 209 8.28 -9.34 -0.90
C LYS A 209 7.20 -8.25 -0.86
N TYR A 210 7.55 -7.12 -0.30
CA TYR A 210 6.79 -5.85 -0.36
C TYR A 210 7.81 -4.71 -0.52
N LEU A 211 7.34 -3.50 -0.81
CA LEU A 211 8.20 -2.33 -1.06
C LEU A 211 9.15 -2.05 0.12
N SER A 212 10.39 -1.72 -0.20
CA SER A 212 11.49 -1.62 0.76
C SER A 212 11.29 -0.53 1.80
N PHE A 213 10.74 0.63 1.41
CA PHE A 213 10.57 1.80 2.29
C PHE A 213 9.69 1.52 3.52
N ILE A 214 8.79 0.54 3.45
CA ILE A 214 7.90 0.14 4.56
C ILE A 214 8.68 -0.35 5.79
N ASN A 215 9.96 -0.71 5.59
CA ASN A 215 10.85 -1.20 6.63
C ASN A 215 11.59 -0.10 7.39
N TYR A 216 11.32 1.18 7.11
CA TYR A 216 11.88 2.30 7.86
C TYR A 216 10.91 2.76 8.96
N PRO A 217 11.42 3.23 10.11
CA PRO A 217 10.58 3.66 11.23
C PRO A 217 10.01 5.08 11.03
N THR A 218 8.86 5.35 11.65
CA THR A 218 8.22 6.67 11.71
C THR A 218 8.31 7.28 13.13
N PRO A 219 9.49 7.75 13.59
CA PRO A 219 9.70 8.19 14.97
C PRO A 219 9.01 9.51 15.35
N THR A 220 8.70 10.39 14.39
CA THR A 220 8.08 11.70 14.62
C THR A 220 6.82 11.88 13.77
N TRP A 221 5.97 12.86 14.10
CA TRP A 221 4.78 13.13 13.29
C TRP A 221 5.16 13.58 11.86
N ALA A 222 6.29 14.28 11.71
CA ALA A 222 6.78 14.69 10.41
C ALA A 222 7.10 13.50 9.50
N ASP A 223 7.41 12.34 10.05
CA ASP A 223 7.60 11.11 9.28
C ASP A 223 6.34 10.65 8.56
N ALA A 224 5.17 10.76 9.20
CA ALA A 224 3.92 10.43 8.53
C ALA A 224 3.69 11.36 7.32
N GLY A 225 4.09 12.64 7.45
CA GLY A 225 4.05 13.59 6.33
C GLY A 225 5.10 13.31 5.24
N ALA A 226 6.34 12.99 5.62
CA ALA A 226 7.43 12.72 4.69
C ALA A 226 7.29 11.38 3.97
N LEU A 227 6.80 10.34 4.64
CA LEU A 227 6.38 9.08 4.02
C LEU A 227 5.29 9.39 2.98
N ALA A 228 4.15 9.96 3.39
CA ALA A 228 3.06 10.23 2.47
C ALA A 228 3.43 11.18 1.32
N TRP A 229 4.36 12.13 1.52
CA TRP A 229 4.84 13.00 0.45
C TRP A 229 5.87 12.30 -0.47
N LEU A 230 6.98 11.80 0.08
CA LEU A 230 8.08 11.28 -0.73
C LEU A 230 7.79 9.88 -1.25
N THR A 231 7.30 8.96 -0.40
CA THR A 231 7.11 7.57 -0.80
C THR A 231 5.84 7.38 -1.60
N ASP A 232 4.72 8.03 -1.23
CA ASP A 232 3.51 7.95 -2.08
C ASP A 232 3.71 8.76 -3.37
N GLY A 233 4.46 9.86 -3.33
CA GLY A 233 4.87 10.58 -4.54
C GLY A 233 5.69 9.69 -5.49
N ALA A 234 6.64 8.93 -4.94
CA ALA A 234 7.38 7.94 -5.70
C ALA A 234 6.47 6.80 -6.19
N ALA A 235 5.50 6.36 -5.37
CA ALA A 235 4.52 5.32 -5.72
C ALA A 235 3.69 5.76 -6.92
N ILE A 236 3.13 6.97 -6.90
CA ILE A 236 2.38 7.54 -8.02
C ILE A 236 3.24 7.57 -9.29
N VAL A 237 4.48 8.07 -9.23
CA VAL A 237 5.38 8.09 -10.39
C VAL A 237 5.60 6.69 -10.96
N ASN A 238 5.72 5.67 -10.10
CA ASN A 238 5.87 4.27 -10.52
C ASN A 238 4.56 3.64 -11.04
N GLN A 239 3.42 3.99 -10.46
CA GLN A 239 2.13 3.36 -10.71
C GLN A 239 1.35 3.97 -11.88
N VAL A 240 1.46 5.28 -12.13
CA VAL A 240 0.77 5.94 -13.25
C VAL A 240 1.06 5.27 -14.59
N PRO A 241 2.32 4.91 -14.93
CA PRO A 241 2.61 4.13 -16.14
C PRO A 241 1.98 2.73 -16.16
N LEU A 242 1.72 2.13 -14.99
CA LEU A 242 1.08 0.81 -14.87
C LEU A 242 -0.42 0.86 -15.16
N CYS A 243 -1.04 2.04 -15.20
CA CYS A 243 -2.38 2.22 -15.78
C CYS A 243 -2.42 1.82 -17.27
N ARG A 244 -1.26 1.73 -17.94
CA ARG A 244 -1.09 1.23 -19.31
C ARG A 244 -0.41 -0.15 -19.39
N SER A 245 -0.32 -0.89 -18.28
CA SER A 245 0.14 -2.28 -18.28
C SER A 245 -0.63 -3.11 -19.32
N SER A 246 0.04 -4.11 -19.91
CA SER A 246 -0.58 -5.01 -20.88
C SER A 246 -1.65 -5.92 -20.28
N TYR A 247 -1.62 -6.17 -18.97
CA TYR A 247 -2.66 -6.98 -18.32
C TYR A 247 -3.84 -6.12 -17.88
N GLY A 248 -5.01 -6.34 -18.50
CA GLY A 248 -6.22 -5.55 -18.32
C GLY A 248 -6.67 -5.40 -16.86
N PRO A 249 -6.82 -6.49 -16.09
CA PRO A 249 -7.20 -6.40 -14.68
C PRO A 249 -6.25 -5.53 -13.85
N TYR A 250 -4.94 -5.62 -14.11
CA TYR A 250 -3.96 -4.83 -13.40
C TYR A 250 -4.04 -3.34 -13.78
N ALA A 251 -4.09 -3.04 -15.08
CA ALA A 251 -4.24 -1.68 -15.57
C ALA A 251 -5.48 -0.98 -14.99
N ARG A 252 -6.63 -1.67 -14.94
CA ARG A 252 -7.88 -1.16 -14.35
C ARG A 252 -7.80 -0.97 -12.84
N ALA A 253 -7.08 -1.84 -12.12
CA ALA A 253 -6.82 -1.65 -10.70
C ALA A 253 -5.98 -0.39 -10.47
N MET A 254 -4.91 -0.19 -11.24
CA MET A 254 -4.02 0.98 -11.15
C MET A 254 -4.74 2.30 -11.44
N VAL A 255 -5.67 2.34 -12.39
CA VAL A 255 -6.48 3.56 -12.61
C VAL A 255 -7.26 3.97 -11.34
N ARG A 256 -7.81 3.01 -10.59
CA ARG A 256 -8.53 3.30 -9.35
C ARG A 256 -7.58 3.73 -8.23
N VAL A 257 -6.52 2.96 -8.02
CA VAL A 257 -5.49 3.23 -7.00
C VAL A 257 -4.88 4.62 -7.22
N CYS A 258 -4.35 4.92 -8.41
CA CYS A 258 -3.69 6.20 -8.69
C CYS A 258 -4.60 7.44 -8.51
N LYS A 259 -5.91 7.30 -8.78
CA LYS A 259 -6.87 8.39 -8.53
C LYS A 259 -6.98 8.72 -7.05
N GLU A 260 -6.97 7.70 -6.21
CA GLU A 260 -7.09 7.82 -4.76
C GLU A 260 -5.73 8.21 -4.12
N GLU A 261 -4.61 7.64 -4.56
CA GLU A 261 -3.27 7.94 -4.01
C GLU A 261 -2.83 9.40 -4.20
N SER A 262 -3.29 10.08 -5.26
CA SER A 262 -3.01 11.51 -5.44
C SER A 262 -3.48 12.36 -4.25
N PHE A 263 -4.56 11.95 -3.58
CA PHE A 263 -5.03 12.58 -2.35
C PHE A 263 -4.03 12.35 -1.22
N HIS A 264 -3.52 11.13 -1.05
CA HIS A 264 -2.56 10.77 -0.02
C HIS A 264 -1.28 11.61 -0.09
N HIS A 265 -0.70 11.68 -1.28
CA HIS A 265 0.47 12.52 -1.60
C HIS A 265 0.24 13.98 -1.23
N ARG A 266 -0.90 14.55 -1.66
CA ARG A 266 -1.27 15.93 -1.34
C ARG A 266 -1.42 16.16 0.17
N GLN A 267 -1.96 15.19 0.91
CA GLN A 267 -2.12 15.31 2.35
C GLN A 267 -0.78 15.22 3.10
N GLY A 268 0.15 14.39 2.63
CA GLY A 268 1.54 14.34 3.13
C GLY A 268 2.25 15.69 2.96
N PHE A 269 2.20 16.23 1.74
CA PHE A 269 2.73 17.57 1.45
C PHE A 269 2.09 18.64 2.33
N ALA A 270 0.77 18.62 2.48
CA ALA A 270 0.06 19.57 3.33
C ALA A 270 0.43 19.45 4.81
N ALA A 271 0.76 18.25 5.31
CA ALA A 271 1.22 18.05 6.68
C ALA A 271 2.58 18.70 6.91
N LEU A 272 3.52 18.52 5.98
CA LEU A 272 4.82 19.16 6.01
C LEU A 272 4.72 20.68 5.83
N TRP A 273 3.84 21.17 4.95
CA TRP A 273 3.61 22.61 4.74
C TRP A 273 3.28 23.37 6.03
N VAL A 274 2.46 22.76 6.89
CA VAL A 274 2.13 23.33 8.21
C VAL A 274 3.35 23.32 9.14
N LEU A 275 4.13 22.23 9.14
CA LEU A 275 5.32 22.12 9.99
C LEU A 275 6.42 23.10 9.58
N THR A 276 6.65 23.28 8.28
CA THR A 276 7.69 24.18 7.75
C THR A 276 7.36 25.66 7.97
N ARG A 277 6.09 25.99 8.26
CA ARG A 277 5.61 27.34 8.65
C ARG A 277 5.32 27.47 10.14
N GLY A 278 5.57 26.42 10.91
CA GLY A 278 5.39 26.41 12.35
C GLY A 278 6.57 26.98 13.12
N SER A 279 6.69 26.57 14.38
CA SER A 279 7.83 26.86 15.25
C SER A 279 9.16 26.31 14.73
N ALA A 280 10.28 26.80 15.28
CA ALA A 280 11.60 26.29 14.94
C ALA A 280 11.74 24.77 15.18
N ALA A 281 11.07 24.24 16.21
CA ALA A 281 11.06 22.79 16.48
C ALA A 281 10.29 22.01 15.39
N GLN A 282 9.18 22.55 14.88
CA GLN A 282 8.42 21.91 13.80
C GLN A 282 9.18 21.93 12.47
N ARG A 283 9.86 23.05 12.17
CA ARG A 283 10.70 23.15 10.97
C ARG A 283 11.86 22.15 10.99
N ARG A 284 12.55 22.02 12.13
CA ARG A 284 13.60 21.00 12.30
C ARG A 284 13.06 19.58 12.16
N MET A 285 11.93 19.28 12.81
CA MET A 285 11.29 17.97 12.71
C MET A 285 10.91 17.62 11.26
N ALA A 286 10.42 18.60 10.49
CA ALA A 286 10.14 18.42 9.06
C ALA A 286 11.41 18.10 8.28
N GLN A 287 12.48 18.89 8.45
CA GLN A 287 13.75 18.66 7.77
C GLN A 287 14.35 17.28 8.11
N GLU A 288 14.41 16.91 9.39
CA GLU A 288 14.92 15.61 9.86
C GLU A 288 14.11 14.42 9.31
N ALA A 289 12.81 14.60 9.04
CA ALA A 289 12.01 13.58 8.38
C ALA A 289 12.36 13.49 6.89
N VAL A 290 12.49 14.61 6.18
CA VAL A 290 12.90 14.63 4.77
C VAL A 290 14.28 13.99 4.60
N ASP A 291 15.22 14.31 5.49
CA ASP A 291 16.58 13.75 5.48
C ASP A 291 16.58 12.22 5.54
N ARG A 292 15.66 11.64 6.33
CA ARG A 292 15.54 10.19 6.52
C ARG A 292 14.77 9.49 5.41
N TRP A 293 13.80 10.16 4.78
CA TRP A 293 12.89 9.54 3.81
C TRP A 293 13.30 9.75 2.35
N TRP A 294 14.19 10.69 2.05
CA TRP A 294 14.69 10.93 0.69
C TRP A 294 15.30 9.68 0.05
N TRP A 295 16.27 9.04 0.71
CA TRP A 295 16.96 7.88 0.15
C TRP A 295 16.07 6.64 0.03
N PRO A 296 15.24 6.28 1.04
CA PRO A 296 14.26 5.22 0.89
C PRO A 296 13.28 5.44 -0.29
N ALA A 297 12.84 6.68 -0.53
CA ALA A 297 11.97 7.00 -1.65
C ALA A 297 12.68 6.78 -3.01
N LEU A 298 13.93 7.21 -3.16
CA LEU A 298 14.73 6.96 -4.36
C LEU A 298 15.01 5.46 -4.61
N ALA A 299 15.23 4.71 -3.53
CA ALA A 299 15.51 3.27 -3.59
C ALA A 299 14.28 2.44 -3.99
N MET A 300 13.07 3.00 -3.81
CA MET A 300 11.81 2.30 -4.09
C MET A 300 11.65 1.88 -5.56
N PHE A 301 12.24 2.62 -6.50
CA PHE A 301 12.21 2.28 -7.93
C PHE A 301 13.02 1.02 -8.28
N GLY A 302 13.76 0.45 -7.33
CA GLY A 302 14.55 -0.76 -7.51
C GLY A 302 15.99 -0.48 -7.94
N PRO A 303 16.76 -1.54 -8.27
CA PRO A 303 18.16 -1.42 -8.70
C PRO A 303 18.28 -0.70 -10.06
N PRO A 304 19.50 -0.30 -10.47
CA PRO A 304 19.74 0.22 -11.82
C PRO A 304 19.23 -0.75 -12.89
N HIS A 305 18.79 -0.23 -14.04
CA HIS A 305 18.19 -1.04 -15.10
C HIS A 305 19.12 -2.18 -15.54
N ALA A 306 20.41 -1.90 -15.72
CA ALA A 306 21.43 -2.88 -16.10
C ALA A 306 21.63 -4.01 -15.07
N GLN A 307 21.15 -3.84 -13.83
CA GLN A 307 21.24 -4.86 -12.77
C GLN A 307 19.87 -5.50 -12.46
N SER A 308 18.83 -5.17 -13.22
CA SER A 308 17.48 -5.68 -13.00
C SER A 308 17.22 -6.96 -13.79
N THR A 309 17.12 -8.09 -13.06
CA THR A 309 16.92 -9.44 -13.63
C THR A 309 15.58 -9.64 -14.34
N HIS A 310 14.60 -8.76 -14.12
CA HIS A 310 13.25 -8.90 -14.65
C HIS A 310 12.84 -7.80 -15.63
N SER A 311 13.58 -6.68 -15.69
CA SER A 311 13.14 -5.49 -16.42
C SER A 311 13.00 -5.73 -17.91
N GLU A 312 13.96 -6.39 -18.56
CA GLU A 312 13.93 -6.62 -20.02
C GLU A 312 12.66 -7.35 -20.45
N ARG A 313 12.34 -8.48 -19.79
CA ARG A 313 11.15 -9.27 -20.08
C ARG A 313 9.86 -8.50 -19.75
N SER A 314 9.80 -7.85 -18.59
CA SER A 314 8.64 -7.03 -18.20
C SER A 314 8.39 -5.87 -19.16
N MET A 315 9.43 -5.29 -19.76
CA MET A 315 9.31 -4.25 -20.78
C MET A 315 8.92 -4.81 -22.14
N ARG A 316 9.53 -5.92 -22.58
CA ARG A 316 9.13 -6.64 -23.82
C ARG A 316 7.64 -6.94 -23.85
N TRP A 317 7.09 -7.42 -22.73
CA TRP A 317 5.66 -7.71 -22.62
C TRP A 317 4.81 -6.54 -22.12
N ARG A 318 5.36 -5.33 -22.07
CA ARG A 318 4.66 -4.10 -21.66
C ARG A 318 3.94 -4.21 -20.31
N ILE A 319 4.42 -5.09 -19.42
CA ILE A 319 4.03 -5.11 -17.99
C ILE A 319 4.56 -3.84 -17.32
N LYS A 320 5.78 -3.45 -17.67
CA LYS A 320 6.43 -2.21 -17.28
C LYS A 320 6.68 -1.35 -18.53
N ARG A 321 6.43 -0.05 -18.45
CA ARG A 321 6.59 0.88 -19.60
C ARG A 321 7.90 1.67 -19.58
N HIS A 322 8.52 1.79 -18.41
CA HIS A 322 9.73 2.59 -18.20
C HIS A 322 10.77 1.81 -17.41
N THR A 323 12.04 2.16 -17.56
CA THR A 323 13.13 1.60 -16.75
C THR A 323 13.06 2.08 -15.30
N ASN A 324 13.82 1.47 -14.39
CA ASN A 324 13.87 1.92 -13.00
C ASN A 324 14.50 3.32 -12.91
N ASP A 325 15.49 3.59 -13.77
CA ASP A 325 16.27 4.82 -13.77
C ASP A 325 15.46 5.99 -14.35
N GLU A 326 14.67 5.76 -15.40
CA GLU A 326 13.73 6.76 -15.96
C GLU A 326 12.72 7.23 -14.92
N LEU A 327 12.11 6.30 -14.18
CA LEU A 327 11.12 6.63 -13.15
C LEU A 327 11.77 7.35 -11.96
N ARG A 328 12.97 6.94 -11.56
CA ARG A 328 13.72 7.63 -10.49
C ARG A 328 14.08 9.06 -10.90
N GLN A 329 14.57 9.27 -12.12
CA GLN A 329 14.87 10.60 -12.65
C GLN A 329 13.61 11.47 -12.66
N ARG A 330 12.50 10.95 -13.21
CA ARG A 330 11.22 11.66 -13.22
C ARG A 330 10.76 12.06 -11.81
N PHE A 331 10.90 11.16 -10.84
CA PHE A 331 10.55 11.46 -9.44
C PHE A 331 11.41 12.59 -8.87
N VAL A 332 12.72 12.58 -9.10
CA VAL A 332 13.61 13.67 -8.64
C VAL A 332 13.14 14.99 -9.24
N ASP A 333 12.92 15.06 -10.56
CA ASP A 333 12.52 16.31 -11.23
C ASP A 333 11.17 16.85 -10.75
N VAL A 334 10.24 15.98 -10.36
CA VAL A 334 8.96 16.37 -9.74
C VAL A 334 9.15 16.82 -8.29
N CYS A 335 10.05 16.19 -7.54
CA CYS A 335 10.21 16.42 -6.10
C CYS A 335 10.97 17.71 -5.78
N VAL A 336 11.96 18.12 -6.58
CA VAL A 336 12.75 19.35 -6.35
C VAL A 336 11.87 20.61 -6.20
N PRO A 337 10.99 20.96 -7.15
CA PRO A 337 10.15 22.16 -6.99
C PRO A 337 9.16 22.05 -5.81
N GLN A 338 8.78 20.83 -5.42
CA GLN A 338 7.95 20.61 -4.23
C GLN A 338 8.74 20.88 -2.94
N ALA A 339 10.01 20.45 -2.87
CA ALA A 339 10.90 20.72 -1.75
C ALA A 339 11.15 22.24 -1.58
N GLU A 340 11.38 22.94 -2.70
CA GLU A 340 11.51 24.40 -2.74
C GLU A 340 10.25 25.09 -2.18
N ALA A 341 9.05 24.67 -2.60
CA ALA A 341 7.78 25.21 -2.10
C ALA A 341 7.58 24.98 -0.60
N LEU A 342 8.02 23.83 -0.09
CA LEU A 342 8.00 23.51 1.34
C LEU A 342 9.02 24.31 2.14
N GLY A 343 10.11 24.77 1.51
CA GLY A 343 11.24 25.41 2.17
C GLY A 343 12.13 24.41 2.91
N VAL A 344 12.25 23.19 2.39
CA VAL A 344 13.14 22.13 2.92
C VAL A 344 14.28 21.87 1.93
N THR A 345 15.39 21.35 2.43
CA THR A 345 16.49 20.87 1.58
C THR A 345 16.38 19.37 1.36
N LEU A 346 16.59 18.90 0.14
CA LEU A 346 16.82 17.48 -0.09
C LEU A 346 18.29 17.16 0.27
N PRO A 347 18.58 16.08 1.02
CA PRO A 347 19.89 15.83 1.62
C PRO A 347 20.91 15.28 0.60
N ASP A 348 21.01 15.87 -0.58
CA ASP A 348 21.91 15.44 -1.66
C ASP A 348 22.78 16.61 -2.16
N PRO A 349 24.05 16.70 -1.73
CA PRO A 349 24.96 17.76 -2.18
C PRO A 349 25.25 17.74 -3.68
N ALA A 350 25.02 16.62 -4.39
CA ALA A 350 25.22 16.54 -5.83
C ALA A 350 23.99 17.01 -6.61
N LEU A 351 22.85 17.25 -5.94
CA LEU A 351 21.60 17.64 -6.56
C LEU A 351 21.73 19.02 -7.23
N ARG A 352 21.63 19.05 -8.55
CA ARG A 352 21.69 20.30 -9.33
C ARG A 352 20.97 20.17 -10.65
N TRP A 353 20.36 21.26 -11.10
CA TRP A 353 19.79 21.33 -12.44
C TRP A 353 20.91 21.22 -13.50
N ASN A 354 20.74 20.30 -14.45
CA ASN A 354 21.61 20.15 -15.61
C ASN A 354 20.88 20.59 -16.88
N ALA A 355 21.14 21.82 -17.32
CA ALA A 355 20.49 22.40 -18.50
C ALA A 355 20.75 21.63 -19.80
N GLY A 356 21.92 20.97 -19.93
CA GLY A 356 22.24 20.16 -21.11
C GLY A 356 21.45 18.86 -21.19
N ARG A 357 21.04 18.31 -20.03
CA ARG A 357 20.19 17.12 -19.96
C ARG A 357 18.70 17.44 -19.86
N GLY A 358 18.34 18.65 -19.41
CA GLY A 358 16.95 18.99 -19.06
C GLY A 358 16.43 18.24 -17.83
N HIS A 359 17.34 17.84 -16.93
CA HIS A 359 17.07 17.01 -15.76
C HIS A 359 17.98 17.42 -14.60
N HIS A 360 17.60 17.07 -13.37
CA HIS A 360 18.52 17.17 -12.24
C HIS A 360 19.55 16.03 -12.26
N ASP A 361 20.83 16.38 -12.07
CA ASP A 361 21.83 15.43 -11.62
C ASP A 361 21.60 15.17 -10.12
N PHE A 362 21.73 13.91 -9.67
CA PHE A 362 21.53 13.52 -8.28
C PHE A 362 22.37 12.29 -7.95
N THR A 363 22.63 12.07 -6.66
CA THR A 363 23.35 10.90 -6.17
C THR A 363 22.43 9.67 -6.17
N PRO A 364 22.83 8.51 -6.72
CA PRO A 364 22.06 7.28 -6.59
C PRO A 364 21.91 6.83 -5.13
N PRO A 365 20.78 6.19 -4.75
CA PRO A 365 20.63 5.66 -3.40
C PRO A 365 21.62 4.50 -3.15
N ASP A 366 21.85 4.18 -1.87
CA ASP A 366 22.64 3.00 -1.50
C ASP A 366 21.92 1.70 -1.92
N PHE A 367 22.34 1.13 -3.04
CA PHE A 367 21.77 -0.12 -3.56
C PHE A 367 22.16 -1.35 -2.74
N GLU A 368 23.23 -1.28 -1.95
CA GLU A 368 23.61 -2.37 -1.04
C GLU A 368 22.70 -2.36 0.19
N GLU A 369 22.37 -1.18 0.73
CA GLU A 369 21.30 -1.04 1.71
C GLU A 369 19.97 -1.56 1.16
N LEU A 370 19.58 -1.16 -0.06
CA LEU A 370 18.36 -1.68 -0.69
C LEU A 370 18.36 -3.22 -0.74
N ARG A 371 19.48 -3.84 -1.14
CA ARG A 371 19.61 -5.31 -1.17
C ARG A 371 19.43 -5.93 0.21
N ARG A 372 20.07 -5.38 1.25
CA ARG A 372 19.89 -5.85 2.64
C ARG A 372 18.44 -5.75 3.11
N VAL A 373 17.80 -4.60 2.87
CA VAL A 373 16.41 -4.35 3.27
C VAL A 373 15.45 -5.30 2.54
N VAL A 374 15.61 -5.52 1.23
CA VAL A 374 14.78 -6.47 0.46
C VAL A 374 15.04 -7.93 0.89
N ALA A 375 16.26 -8.25 1.31
CA ALA A 375 16.61 -9.56 1.84
C ALA A 375 16.00 -9.84 3.23
N GLY A 376 15.50 -8.82 3.93
CA GLY A 376 14.88 -8.96 5.25
C GLY A 376 15.74 -8.45 6.41
N ASP A 377 16.86 -7.78 6.11
CA ASP A 377 17.84 -7.26 7.06
C ASP A 377 17.83 -5.73 7.14
N GLY A 378 16.63 -5.14 7.08
CA GLY A 378 16.39 -3.72 7.30
C GLY A 378 15.83 -3.42 8.69
N PRO A 379 15.63 -2.13 9.03
CA PRO A 379 15.35 -1.69 10.39
C PRO A 379 14.09 -2.31 11.01
N CYS A 380 13.01 -2.46 10.23
CA CYS A 380 11.73 -2.95 10.72
C CYS A 380 11.25 -4.27 10.09
N ASN A 381 11.98 -4.92 9.18
CA ASN A 381 11.50 -6.11 8.45
C ASN A 381 10.93 -7.19 9.37
N ARG A 382 11.68 -7.56 10.41
CA ARG A 382 11.27 -8.57 11.39
C ARG A 382 9.98 -8.15 12.11
N GLN A 383 9.87 -6.88 12.50
CA GLN A 383 8.70 -6.33 13.17
C GLN A 383 7.47 -6.33 12.25
N ARG A 384 7.63 -5.95 10.97
CA ARG A 384 6.53 -5.87 9.99
C ARG A 384 5.90 -7.23 9.72
N VAL A 385 6.76 -8.24 9.48
CA VAL A 385 6.30 -9.62 9.24
C VAL A 385 5.72 -10.23 10.51
N ALA A 386 6.36 -10.03 11.67
CA ALA A 386 5.86 -10.55 12.94
C ALA A 386 4.49 -9.96 13.31
N HIS A 387 4.26 -8.67 13.07
CA HIS A 387 2.95 -8.05 13.28
C HIS A 387 1.89 -8.68 12.38
N ARG A 388 2.18 -8.85 11.08
CA ARG A 388 1.24 -9.42 10.11
C ARG A 388 0.89 -10.88 10.43
N ARG A 389 1.88 -11.70 10.82
CA ARG A 389 1.68 -13.08 11.28
C ARG A 389 0.83 -13.15 12.53
N ARG A 390 1.17 -12.36 13.56
CA ARG A 390 0.38 -12.27 14.80
C ARG A 390 -1.07 -11.91 14.53
N ALA A 391 -1.33 -10.88 13.72
CA ALA A 391 -2.70 -10.49 13.37
C ALA A 391 -3.46 -11.60 12.62
N HIS A 392 -2.76 -12.43 11.84
CA HIS A 392 -3.35 -13.60 11.19
C HIS A 392 -3.65 -14.72 12.19
N GLU A 393 -2.70 -15.07 13.04
CA GLU A 393 -2.81 -16.15 14.04
C GLU A 393 -3.87 -15.81 15.11
N ASP A 394 -3.77 -14.63 15.73
CA ASP A 394 -4.71 -14.17 16.76
C ASP A 394 -6.14 -13.99 16.20
N GLY A 395 -6.26 -13.74 14.89
CA GLY A 395 -7.53 -13.62 14.18
C GLY A 395 -8.09 -14.95 13.65
N ALA A 396 -7.44 -16.09 13.89
CA ALA A 396 -7.86 -17.39 13.37
C ALA A 396 -9.29 -17.76 13.81
N TRP A 397 -9.57 -17.62 15.12
CA TRP A 397 -10.89 -17.93 15.68
C TRP A 397 -12.02 -17.11 15.05
N VAL A 398 -11.76 -15.85 14.65
CA VAL A 398 -12.75 -15.00 13.97
C VAL A 398 -13.08 -15.55 12.58
N ARG A 399 -12.05 -15.97 11.83
CA ARG A 399 -12.23 -16.56 10.50
C ARG A 399 -12.96 -17.90 10.57
N GLU A 400 -12.58 -18.74 11.52
CA GLU A 400 -13.24 -20.03 11.79
C GLU A 400 -14.71 -19.84 12.19
N ALA A 401 -15.00 -18.89 13.08
CA ALA A 401 -16.37 -18.57 13.49
C ALA A 401 -17.22 -18.08 12.31
N ALA A 402 -16.68 -17.20 11.46
CA ALA A 402 -17.38 -16.72 10.27
C ALA A 402 -17.66 -17.86 9.27
N ALA A 403 -16.70 -18.77 9.06
CA ALA A 403 -16.87 -19.92 8.18
C ALA A 403 -17.94 -20.89 8.71
N ALA A 404 -17.92 -21.20 10.02
CA ALA A 404 -18.90 -22.07 10.65
C ALA A 404 -20.33 -21.46 10.60
N TYR A 405 -20.46 -20.16 10.86
CA TYR A 405 -21.73 -19.45 10.74
C TYR A 405 -22.30 -19.53 9.31
N ALA A 406 -21.46 -19.27 8.30
CA ALA A 406 -21.87 -19.33 6.90
C ALA A 406 -22.24 -20.76 6.45
N ALA A 407 -21.56 -21.79 6.96
CA ALA A 407 -21.89 -23.19 6.67
C ALA A 407 -23.29 -23.56 7.20
N LYS A 408 -23.59 -23.18 8.44
CA LYS A 408 -24.89 -23.44 9.06
C LYS A 408 -26.05 -22.84 8.26
N HIS A 409 -25.93 -21.59 7.80
CA HIS A 409 -27.00 -20.93 7.05
C HIS A 409 -27.15 -21.45 5.62
N ARG A 410 -26.08 -21.95 4.98
CA ARG A 410 -26.20 -22.62 3.68
C ARG A 410 -26.95 -23.94 3.76
N GLU A 411 -26.83 -24.65 4.88
CA GLU A 411 -27.59 -25.87 5.12
C GLU A 411 -29.07 -25.55 5.36
N GLU A 412 -29.38 -24.50 6.12
CA GLU A 412 -30.76 -24.04 6.36
C GLU A 412 -31.48 -23.58 5.07
N GLU A 413 -30.79 -22.98 4.11
CA GLU A 413 -31.38 -22.53 2.81
C GLU A 413 -31.61 -23.68 1.81
N GLN A 414 -31.01 -24.86 2.04
CA GLN A 414 -31.16 -26.03 1.16
C GLN A 414 -32.30 -26.97 1.58
N TRP A 415 -32.93 -26.69 2.74
CA TRP A 415 -34.14 -27.35 3.23
C TRP A 415 -35.37 -26.47 2.98
#